data_AF-A0A7C9MSU9-F1
#
_entry.id   AF-A0A7C9MSU9-F1
#
_cell.length_a   1.000
_cell.length_b   1.000
_cell.length_c   1.000
_cell.angle_alpha   90.00
_cell.angle_beta   90.00
_cell.angle_gamma   90.00
#
_symmetry.space_group_name_H-M   'P 1'
#
loop_
_entity.id
_entity.type
_entity.pdbx_description
1 polymer ?
#
loop_
_entity_poly.entity_id
_entity_poly.type
_entity_poly.pdbx_seq_one_letter_code
_entity_poly.pdbx_strand_id
1 'polypeptide(L)'
;MNAAPNLLHQLRTHQYGALQEHLSRLQEQFEAGQLAERDLLNAFQAFQNPDPALGEQFGEWMEAHVGSYPAHVALAQWLLARAWDARGEAMSSHVSDQGWRGLRHFTEQATACARHAVTLSANPLAAWMVVGLAANSQGCQVSVQDVESQQYPDWLTEGLRGNPHSLALRRAMLLHLREEWGGSEAQMLAFVRQQQDGGQLSEGDVQRLWAEFHARMSHHAMSFAKDYVRAVERAQLAANLRGLHADQLFTAMTVAGRATAERRAALEQYLTAAEQDPHAGIEGNALVSFIYAWEGLEALTPRVGALLLRAAEQGDTEAAVGLGRLKLHGPAAAVPDPLPWLLRAREEGSREAADLLVELGALRPPGVVREDVLKAADLGSPDMSWRVYGEFAAFRQQFDLEDRARYRYLLRAADAGNNDARFELAQQLRAGFVEVGEDSVLRPVNTPPLQDSLNYAKHLLERAAGSGHTGAQKVLNRAREQDWEAGARRLRLRPQRAVRLPQLGGASVRRQDQERPLRVPWFLLAVGVVLVFRACSHSSAPAPVARSLTSAEYGVLERLQSGEVKSVGHEDGVTFQEVREREPTQP
;
A
#
# COMPACT_ATOMS: atom_id res chain seq x y z
N MET A 1 -15.49 29.31 9.27
CA MET A 1 -14.95 28.92 7.96
C MET A 1 -15.97 28.02 7.30
N ASN A 2 -16.34 28.26 6.05
CA ASN A 2 -17.20 27.33 5.31
C ASN A 2 -16.41 26.03 5.12
N ALA A 3 -17.07 24.88 5.32
CA ALA A 3 -16.44 23.59 5.03
C ALA A 3 -15.98 23.57 3.56
N ALA A 4 -14.82 22.98 3.30
CA ALA A 4 -14.34 22.79 1.93
C ALA A 4 -15.40 22.00 1.13
N PRO A 5 -15.63 22.35 -0.16
CA PRO A 5 -16.61 21.64 -0.97
C PRO A 5 -16.24 20.16 -1.10
N ASN A 6 -17.25 19.28 -1.01
CA ASN A 6 -17.05 17.86 -1.28
C ASN A 6 -17.05 17.64 -2.81
N LEU A 7 -15.85 17.60 -3.40
CA LEU A 7 -15.66 17.55 -4.85
C LEU A 7 -16.22 16.27 -5.48
N LEU A 8 -16.07 15.12 -4.82
CA LEU A 8 -16.68 13.86 -5.30
C LEU A 8 -18.20 13.90 -5.24
N HIS A 9 -18.79 14.54 -4.22
CA HIS A 9 -20.23 14.73 -4.16
C HIS A 9 -20.74 15.61 -5.31
N GLN A 10 -20.01 16.68 -5.64
CA GLN A 10 -20.36 17.53 -6.79
C GLN A 10 -20.29 16.76 -8.11
N LEU A 11 -19.26 15.93 -8.30
CA LEU A 11 -19.14 15.05 -9.48
C LEU A 11 -20.31 14.07 -9.57
N ARG A 12 -20.62 13.36 -8.47
CA ARG A 12 -21.72 12.38 -8.40
C ARG A 12 -23.11 12.98 -8.59
N THR A 13 -23.28 14.25 -8.24
CA THR A 13 -24.58 14.97 -8.34
C THR A 13 -24.66 15.87 -9.57
N HIS A 14 -23.77 15.66 -10.56
CA HIS A 14 -23.75 16.40 -11.83
C HIS A 14 -23.62 17.93 -11.66
N GLN A 15 -23.00 18.39 -10.56
CA GLN A 15 -22.74 19.80 -10.30
C GLN A 15 -21.46 20.27 -11.00
N TYR A 16 -21.32 19.93 -12.29
CA TYR A 16 -20.08 20.12 -13.07
C TYR A 16 -19.62 21.57 -13.15
N GLY A 17 -20.55 22.52 -13.27
CA GLY A 17 -20.22 23.94 -13.30
C GLY A 17 -19.57 24.44 -12.00
N ALA A 18 -20.12 24.05 -10.84
CA ALA A 18 -19.57 24.43 -9.54
C ALA A 18 -18.21 23.77 -9.29
N LEU A 19 -18.08 22.49 -9.68
CA LEU A 19 -16.82 21.74 -9.59
C LEU A 19 -15.73 22.37 -10.47
N GLN A 20 -16.07 22.68 -11.72
CA GLN A 20 -15.19 23.33 -12.69
C GLN A 20 -14.72 24.69 -12.19
N GLU A 21 -15.63 25.55 -11.76
CA GLU A 21 -15.33 26.91 -11.30
C GLU A 21 -14.37 26.87 -10.10
N HIS A 22 -14.64 25.98 -9.15
CA HIS A 22 -13.81 25.85 -7.96
C HIS A 22 -12.38 25.42 -8.30
N LEU A 23 -12.20 24.35 -9.07
CA LEU A 23 -10.86 23.84 -9.42
C LEU A 23 -10.10 24.76 -10.38
N SER A 24 -10.80 25.42 -11.31
CA SER A 24 -10.17 26.41 -12.20
C SER A 24 -9.62 27.58 -11.41
N ARG A 25 -10.39 28.10 -10.44
CA ARG A 25 -9.93 29.17 -9.55
C ARG A 25 -8.69 28.77 -8.76
N LEU A 26 -8.63 27.54 -8.24
CA LEU A 26 -7.45 27.06 -7.51
C LEU A 26 -6.21 26.99 -8.42
N GLN A 27 -6.37 26.49 -9.65
CA GLN A 27 -5.30 26.47 -10.64
C GLN A 27 -4.83 27.87 -11.02
N GLU A 28 -5.76 28.80 -11.27
CA GLU A 28 -5.45 30.21 -11.57
C GLU A 28 -4.71 30.89 -10.40
N GLN A 29 -5.14 30.65 -9.16
CA GLN A 29 -4.45 31.15 -7.97
C GLN A 29 -3.04 30.57 -7.85
N PHE A 30 -2.86 29.29 -8.15
CA PHE A 30 -1.53 28.66 -8.16
C PHE A 30 -0.63 29.27 -9.24
N GLU A 31 -1.13 29.44 -10.46
CA GLU A 31 -0.43 30.09 -11.57
C GLU A 31 -0.04 31.54 -11.24
N ALA A 32 -0.89 32.24 -10.49
CA ALA A 32 -0.62 33.59 -10.00
C ALA A 32 0.29 33.64 -8.75
N GLY A 33 0.75 32.49 -8.23
CA GLY A 33 1.59 32.40 -7.03
C GLY A 33 0.85 32.71 -5.71
N GLN A 34 -0.48 32.66 -5.72
CA GLN A 34 -1.36 32.96 -4.58
C GLN A 34 -1.77 31.71 -3.80
N LEU A 35 -1.64 30.52 -4.40
CA LEU A 35 -1.92 29.24 -3.76
C LEU A 35 -0.64 28.43 -3.64
N ALA A 36 -0.43 27.78 -2.49
CA ALA A 36 0.72 26.91 -2.30
C ALA A 36 0.56 25.60 -3.11
N GLU A 37 1.68 25.03 -3.56
CA GLU A 37 1.74 23.73 -4.26
C GLU A 37 0.93 22.65 -3.51
N ARG A 38 1.11 22.54 -2.20
CA ARG A 38 0.42 21.53 -1.38
C ARG A 38 -1.10 21.66 -1.46
N ASP A 39 -1.61 22.89 -1.40
CA ASP A 39 -3.06 23.11 -1.37
C ASP A 39 -3.69 22.81 -2.73
N LEU A 40 -3.00 23.12 -3.83
CA LEU A 40 -3.41 22.71 -5.18
C LEU A 40 -3.47 21.18 -5.28
N LEU A 41 -2.40 20.48 -4.92
CA LEU A 41 -2.33 19.02 -5.05
C LEU A 41 -3.36 18.33 -4.15
N ASN A 42 -3.56 18.83 -2.93
CA ASN A 42 -4.58 18.32 -2.00
C ASN A 42 -6.01 18.46 -2.58
N ALA A 43 -6.31 19.52 -3.33
CA ALA A 43 -7.61 19.66 -3.98
C ALA A 43 -7.89 18.53 -4.98
N PHE A 44 -6.86 18.05 -5.69
CA PHE A 44 -7.00 16.93 -6.63
C PHE A 44 -6.94 15.54 -5.98
N GLN A 45 -6.51 15.42 -4.72
CA GLN A 45 -6.46 14.13 -4.01
C GLN A 45 -7.85 13.49 -3.85
N ALA A 46 -8.92 14.31 -3.81
CA ALA A 46 -10.30 13.81 -3.75
C ALA A 46 -10.64 12.83 -4.90
N PHE A 47 -9.95 12.92 -6.04
CA PHE A 47 -10.18 12.04 -7.19
C PHE A 47 -9.33 10.77 -7.19
N GLN A 48 -8.52 10.52 -6.15
CA GLN A 48 -7.79 9.26 -5.97
C GLN A 48 -8.70 8.15 -5.42
N ASN A 49 -9.91 8.05 -5.96
CA ASN A 49 -10.93 7.10 -5.57
C ASN A 49 -11.15 6.10 -6.72
N PRO A 50 -10.94 4.79 -6.53
CA PRO A 50 -11.03 3.82 -7.61
C PRO A 50 -12.46 3.39 -7.95
N ASP A 51 -13.50 4.07 -7.46
CA ASP A 51 -14.91 3.74 -7.71
C ASP A 51 -15.21 3.69 -9.23
N PRO A 52 -15.53 2.51 -9.80
CA PRO A 52 -15.84 2.37 -11.23
C PRO A 52 -17.06 3.19 -11.65
N ALA A 53 -17.97 3.46 -10.73
CA ALA A 53 -19.23 4.14 -11.04
C ALA A 53 -19.01 5.59 -11.47
N LEU A 54 -17.85 6.19 -11.17
CA LEU A 54 -17.53 7.58 -11.51
C LEU A 54 -17.21 7.81 -13.00
N GLY A 55 -16.98 6.73 -13.78
CA GLY A 55 -16.53 6.85 -15.16
C GLY A 55 -17.50 7.61 -16.07
N GLU A 56 -18.80 7.40 -15.89
CA GLU A 56 -19.85 8.11 -16.65
C GLU A 56 -19.89 9.60 -16.30
N GLN A 57 -19.82 9.94 -15.01
CA GLN A 57 -19.83 11.34 -14.57
C GLN A 57 -18.58 12.10 -15.00
N PHE A 58 -17.42 11.44 -15.08
CA PHE A 58 -16.24 12.05 -15.68
C PHE A 58 -16.42 12.30 -17.19
N GLY A 59 -17.04 11.37 -17.91
CA GLY A 59 -17.38 11.55 -19.32
C GLY A 59 -18.31 12.74 -19.54
N GLU A 60 -19.40 12.81 -18.79
CA GLU A 60 -20.35 13.92 -18.84
C GLU A 60 -19.71 15.27 -18.45
N TRP A 61 -18.86 15.30 -17.42
CA TRP A 61 -18.14 16.52 -17.03
C TRP A 61 -17.24 17.02 -18.17
N MET A 62 -16.51 16.11 -18.81
CA MET A 62 -15.63 16.40 -19.93
C MET A 62 -16.38 16.90 -21.18
N GLU A 63 -17.58 16.37 -21.44
CA GLU A 63 -18.46 16.85 -22.51
C GLU A 63 -19.03 18.24 -22.21
N ALA A 64 -19.42 18.50 -20.95
CA ALA A 64 -19.94 19.78 -20.52
C ALA A 64 -18.87 20.89 -20.53
N HIS A 65 -17.60 20.54 -20.35
CA HIS A 65 -16.46 21.47 -20.26
C HIS A 65 -15.28 21.04 -21.14
N VAL A 66 -15.51 20.99 -22.46
CA VAL A 66 -14.48 20.62 -23.45
C VAL A 66 -13.21 21.44 -23.28
N GLY A 67 -12.05 20.77 -23.20
CA GLY A 67 -10.76 21.42 -23.04
C GLY A 67 -10.47 21.93 -21.62
N SER A 68 -11.24 21.50 -20.62
CA SER A 68 -10.99 21.84 -19.22
C SER A 68 -9.74 21.15 -18.66
N TYR A 69 -8.74 21.93 -18.25
CA TYR A 69 -7.58 21.43 -17.50
C TYR A 69 -7.97 20.63 -16.24
N PRO A 70 -8.77 21.15 -15.29
CA PRO A 70 -9.06 20.42 -14.06
C PRO A 70 -9.87 19.14 -14.30
N ALA A 71 -10.73 19.08 -15.31
CA ALA A 71 -11.47 17.86 -15.64
C ALA A 71 -10.52 16.74 -16.11
N HIS A 72 -9.54 17.06 -16.96
CA HIS A 72 -8.53 16.08 -17.40
C HIS A 72 -7.61 15.63 -16.27
N VAL A 73 -7.16 16.53 -15.38
CA VAL A 73 -6.34 16.14 -14.23
C VAL A 73 -7.11 15.23 -13.28
N ALA A 74 -8.37 15.57 -12.98
CA ALA A 74 -9.22 14.77 -12.11
C ALA A 74 -9.49 13.38 -12.70
N LEU A 75 -9.78 13.28 -14.00
CA LEU A 75 -9.92 12.02 -14.71
C LEU A 75 -8.61 11.20 -14.67
N ALA A 76 -7.45 11.84 -14.87
CA ALA A 76 -6.17 11.17 -14.83
C ALA A 76 -5.83 10.62 -13.42
N GLN A 77 -6.17 11.34 -12.35
CA GLN A 77 -6.05 10.87 -10.96
C GLN A 77 -6.96 9.66 -10.70
N TRP A 78 -8.22 9.71 -11.16
CA TRP A 78 -9.16 8.58 -11.05
C TRP A 78 -8.63 7.36 -11.80
N LEU A 79 -8.19 7.51 -13.05
CA LEU A 79 -7.59 6.43 -13.83
C LEU A 79 -6.36 5.84 -13.13
N LEU A 80 -5.51 6.67 -12.53
CA LEU A 80 -4.35 6.18 -11.78
C LEU A 80 -4.79 5.38 -10.54
N ALA A 81 -5.80 5.85 -9.80
CA ALA A 81 -6.36 5.11 -8.67
C ALA A 81 -6.97 3.76 -9.12
N ARG A 82 -7.70 3.74 -10.24
CA ARG A 82 -8.22 2.52 -10.88
C ARG A 82 -7.10 1.54 -11.24
N ALA A 83 -5.94 2.05 -11.66
CA ALA A 83 -4.80 1.21 -11.98
C ALA A 83 -4.24 0.49 -10.74
N TRP A 84 -4.10 1.21 -9.62
CA TRP A 84 -3.65 0.65 -8.35
C TRP A 84 -4.67 -0.33 -7.76
N ASP A 85 -5.96 -0.03 -7.84
CA ASP A 85 -7.04 -0.94 -7.43
C ASP A 85 -7.03 -2.23 -8.26
N ALA A 86 -6.87 -2.11 -9.58
CA ALA A 86 -6.77 -3.28 -10.46
C ALA A 86 -5.55 -4.17 -10.13
N ARG A 87 -4.42 -3.57 -9.75
CA ARG A 87 -3.24 -4.31 -9.25
C ARG A 87 -3.53 -4.99 -7.91
N GLY A 88 -4.26 -4.30 -7.04
CA GLY A 88 -4.49 -4.65 -5.65
C GLY A 88 -3.28 -4.39 -4.75
N GLU A 89 -3.41 -4.80 -3.50
CA GLU A 89 -2.41 -4.62 -2.43
C GLU A 89 -1.30 -5.69 -2.43
N ALA A 90 -1.39 -6.67 -3.32
CA ALA A 90 -0.43 -7.76 -3.38
C ALA A 90 0.98 -7.27 -3.78
N MET A 91 2.01 -7.94 -3.28
CA MET A 91 3.37 -7.76 -3.82
C MET A 91 3.40 -8.15 -5.30
N SER A 92 4.36 -7.61 -6.07
CA SER A 92 4.46 -7.82 -7.53
C SER A 92 4.45 -9.31 -7.93
N SER A 93 5.11 -10.17 -7.15
CA SER A 93 5.13 -11.64 -7.33
C SER A 93 3.76 -12.32 -7.13
N HIS A 94 2.78 -11.59 -6.60
CA HIS A 94 1.45 -12.06 -6.28
C HIS A 94 0.34 -11.25 -6.98
N VAL A 95 0.67 -10.36 -7.92
CA VAL A 95 -0.32 -9.71 -8.77
C VAL A 95 -0.74 -10.69 -9.88
N SER A 96 -2.04 -10.80 -10.17
CA SER A 96 -2.54 -11.68 -11.24
C SER A 96 -2.26 -11.08 -12.63
N ASP A 97 -2.31 -11.90 -13.68
CA ASP A 97 -2.15 -11.38 -15.06
C ASP A 97 -3.24 -10.34 -15.41
N GLN A 98 -4.45 -10.54 -14.91
CA GLN A 98 -5.55 -9.58 -15.04
C GLN A 98 -5.21 -8.28 -14.29
N GLY A 99 -4.67 -8.37 -13.07
CA GLY A 99 -4.24 -7.20 -12.32
C GLY A 99 -3.12 -6.43 -13.01
N TRP A 100 -2.14 -7.13 -13.60
CA TRP A 100 -1.10 -6.50 -14.42
C TRP A 100 -1.64 -5.85 -15.70
N ARG A 101 -2.58 -6.51 -16.40
CA ARG A 101 -3.24 -5.92 -17.57
C ARG A 101 -4.05 -4.68 -17.18
N GLY A 102 -4.80 -4.74 -16.08
CA GLY A 102 -5.58 -3.62 -15.56
C GLY A 102 -4.69 -2.44 -15.16
N LEU A 103 -3.61 -2.70 -14.42
CA LEU A 103 -2.62 -1.68 -14.07
C LEU A 103 -2.06 -0.98 -15.32
N ARG A 104 -1.62 -1.74 -16.32
CA ARG A 104 -1.10 -1.19 -17.59
C ARG A 104 -2.16 -0.37 -18.33
N HIS A 105 -3.34 -0.96 -18.54
CA HIS A 105 -4.43 -0.32 -19.27
C HIS A 105 -4.83 1.04 -18.66
N PHE A 106 -4.96 1.11 -17.33
CA PHE A 106 -5.35 2.34 -16.66
C PHE A 106 -4.20 3.34 -16.52
N THR A 107 -2.96 2.89 -16.32
CA THR A 107 -1.79 3.81 -16.29
C THR A 107 -1.48 4.43 -17.64
N GLU A 108 -1.66 3.70 -18.74
CA GLU A 108 -1.56 4.24 -20.10
C GLU A 108 -2.59 5.35 -20.34
N GLN A 109 -3.85 5.12 -19.97
CA GLN A 109 -4.91 6.13 -20.07
C GLN A 109 -4.67 7.33 -19.16
N ALA A 110 -4.28 7.10 -17.90
CA ALA A 110 -3.95 8.17 -16.95
C ALA A 110 -2.82 9.06 -17.51
N THR A 111 -1.78 8.44 -18.07
CA THR A 111 -0.65 9.15 -18.67
C THR A 111 -1.08 9.95 -19.90
N ALA A 112 -1.86 9.35 -20.80
CA ALA A 112 -2.35 10.05 -21.99
C ALA A 112 -3.23 11.26 -21.61
N CYS A 113 -4.16 11.08 -20.66
CA CYS A 113 -5.03 12.14 -20.17
C CYS A 113 -4.24 13.26 -19.49
N ALA A 114 -3.29 12.92 -18.60
CA ALA A 114 -2.44 13.90 -17.93
C ALA A 114 -1.54 14.65 -18.92
N ARG A 115 -0.96 13.98 -19.92
CA ARG A 115 -0.16 14.65 -20.95
C ARG A 115 -0.98 15.58 -21.83
N HIS A 116 -2.25 15.27 -22.09
CA HIS A 116 -3.13 16.24 -22.72
C HIS A 116 -3.38 17.45 -21.82
N ALA A 117 -3.64 17.22 -20.52
CA ALA A 117 -3.83 18.29 -19.54
C ALA A 117 -2.62 19.24 -19.46
N VAL A 118 -1.39 18.73 -19.61
CA VAL A 118 -0.17 19.55 -19.69
C VAL A 118 -0.25 20.63 -20.78
N THR A 119 -0.99 20.40 -21.87
CA THR A 119 -1.14 21.39 -22.95
C THR A 119 -2.22 22.45 -22.70
N LEU A 120 -3.02 22.30 -21.64
CA LEU A 120 -4.20 23.12 -21.36
C LEU A 120 -3.95 24.22 -20.31
N SER A 121 -2.78 24.23 -19.67
CA SER A 121 -2.43 25.17 -18.58
C SER A 121 -1.00 25.68 -18.75
N ALA A 122 -0.75 26.92 -18.34
CA ALA A 122 0.58 27.53 -18.37
C ALA A 122 1.50 26.95 -17.30
N ASN A 123 0.94 26.44 -16.19
CA ASN A 123 1.70 25.77 -15.14
C ASN A 123 1.00 24.47 -14.68
N PRO A 124 1.14 23.37 -15.45
CA PRO A 124 0.36 22.15 -15.26
C PRO A 124 0.97 21.21 -14.20
N LEU A 125 1.32 21.71 -13.01
CA LEU A 125 2.01 20.95 -11.97
C LEU A 125 1.25 19.66 -11.59
N ALA A 126 -0.06 19.74 -11.39
CA ALA A 126 -0.86 18.58 -10.99
C ALA A 126 -0.89 17.48 -12.07
N ALA A 127 -0.89 17.87 -13.35
CA ALA A 127 -0.79 16.92 -14.46
C ALA A 127 0.57 16.21 -14.49
N TRP A 128 1.67 16.96 -14.32
CA TRP A 128 3.01 16.36 -14.25
C TRP A 128 3.18 15.40 -13.07
N MET A 129 2.56 15.72 -11.92
CA MET A 129 2.52 14.81 -10.79
C MET A 129 1.85 13.47 -11.14
N VAL A 130 0.74 13.48 -11.90
CA VAL A 130 0.10 12.23 -12.34
C VAL A 130 0.99 11.44 -13.28
N VAL A 131 1.68 12.09 -14.23
CA VAL A 131 2.62 11.41 -15.14
C VAL A 131 3.76 10.73 -14.35
N GLY A 132 4.36 11.44 -13.38
CA GLY A 132 5.42 10.88 -12.54
C GLY A 132 4.94 9.71 -11.67
N LEU A 133 3.75 9.83 -11.05
CA LEU A 133 3.16 8.75 -10.26
C LEU A 133 2.78 7.53 -11.11
N ALA A 134 2.29 7.74 -12.34
CA ALA A 134 2.05 6.66 -13.29
C ALA A 134 3.36 5.97 -13.70
N ALA A 135 4.44 6.72 -13.94
CA ALA A 135 5.76 6.16 -14.24
C ALA A 135 6.27 5.25 -13.09
N ASN A 136 6.00 5.60 -11.83
CA ASN A 136 6.39 4.78 -10.67
C ASN A 136 5.76 3.37 -10.69
N SER A 137 4.58 3.21 -11.29
CA SER A 137 3.94 1.89 -11.41
C SER A 137 4.64 0.95 -12.39
N GLN A 138 5.50 1.50 -13.27
CA GLN A 138 6.25 0.76 -14.29
C GLN A 138 7.67 0.39 -13.82
N GLY A 139 8.06 0.86 -12.63
CA GLY A 139 9.42 0.72 -12.11
C GLY A 139 10.39 1.80 -12.63
N CYS A 140 11.51 1.93 -11.94
CA CYS A 140 12.64 2.78 -12.27
C CYS A 140 13.34 2.26 -13.53
N GLN A 141 13.45 3.13 -14.53
CA GLN A 141 14.23 2.88 -15.76
C GLN A 141 15.44 3.82 -15.88
N VAL A 142 15.68 4.62 -14.84
CA VAL A 142 16.79 5.57 -14.76
C VAL A 142 17.99 4.83 -14.20
N SER A 143 19.18 5.02 -14.76
CA SER A 143 20.43 4.45 -14.22
C SER A 143 21.09 5.38 -13.20
N VAL A 144 22.12 4.92 -12.49
CA VAL A 144 22.94 5.80 -11.63
C VAL A 144 23.60 6.90 -12.46
N GLN A 145 24.13 6.55 -13.63
CA GLN A 145 24.80 7.50 -14.52
C GLN A 145 23.84 8.58 -15.03
N ASP A 146 22.58 8.22 -15.30
CA ASP A 146 21.55 9.20 -15.71
C ASP A 146 21.29 10.20 -14.58
N VAL A 147 21.14 9.72 -13.33
CA VAL A 147 21.00 10.61 -12.17
C VAL A 147 22.23 11.50 -12.02
N GLU A 148 23.45 10.94 -12.06
CA GLU A 148 24.71 11.70 -11.92
C GLU A 148 24.88 12.77 -13.00
N SER A 149 24.43 12.48 -14.23
CA SER A 149 24.45 13.41 -15.36
C SER A 149 23.20 14.29 -15.48
N GLN A 150 22.29 14.24 -14.49
CA GLN A 150 21.02 14.98 -14.46
C GLN A 150 20.09 14.70 -15.66
N GLN A 151 20.21 13.51 -16.24
CA GLN A 151 19.33 13.01 -17.30
C GLN A 151 18.07 12.40 -16.70
N TYR A 152 17.16 13.27 -16.28
CA TYR A 152 15.92 12.87 -15.66
C TYR A 152 14.79 12.61 -16.67
N PRO A 153 13.80 11.79 -16.32
CA PRO A 153 12.58 11.65 -17.11
C PRO A 153 11.94 13.01 -17.43
N ASP A 154 11.30 13.09 -18.60
CA ASP A 154 10.71 14.32 -19.11
C ASP A 154 9.71 14.94 -18.13
N TRP A 155 8.88 14.13 -17.47
CA TRP A 155 7.90 14.62 -16.51
C TRP A 155 8.52 15.40 -15.33
N LEU A 156 9.75 15.05 -14.93
CA LEU A 156 10.46 15.79 -13.89
C LEU A 156 11.08 17.06 -14.49
N THR A 157 11.82 16.92 -15.60
CA THR A 157 12.55 18.02 -16.23
C THR A 157 11.61 19.13 -16.72
N GLU A 158 10.54 18.76 -17.41
CA GLU A 158 9.51 19.67 -17.92
C GLU A 158 8.68 20.25 -16.76
N GLY A 159 8.31 19.43 -15.78
CA GLY A 159 7.55 19.88 -14.60
C GLY A 159 8.32 20.90 -13.76
N LEU A 160 9.62 20.68 -13.55
CA LEU A 160 10.50 21.60 -12.82
C LEU A 160 10.81 22.88 -13.60
N ARG A 161 10.71 22.90 -14.94
CA ARG A 161 10.90 24.13 -15.71
C ARG A 161 9.88 25.21 -15.34
N GLY A 162 8.62 24.82 -15.14
CA GLY A 162 7.56 25.71 -14.66
C GLY A 162 7.54 25.85 -13.13
N ASN A 163 8.09 24.88 -12.40
CA ASN A 163 8.03 24.82 -10.94
C ASN A 163 9.40 24.50 -10.33
N PRO A 164 10.40 25.39 -10.45
CA PRO A 164 11.76 25.10 -10.02
C PRO A 164 11.86 24.77 -8.52
N HIS A 165 10.96 25.31 -7.70
CA HIS A 165 10.89 25.09 -6.25
C HIS A 165 9.97 23.93 -5.82
N SER A 166 9.39 23.16 -6.75
CA SER A 166 8.47 22.06 -6.42
C SER A 166 9.15 20.98 -5.58
N LEU A 167 8.74 20.83 -4.33
CA LEU A 167 9.16 19.71 -3.49
C LEU A 167 8.38 18.45 -3.85
N ALA A 168 7.13 18.58 -4.31
CA ALA A 168 6.30 17.43 -4.66
C ALA A 168 6.88 16.62 -5.83
N LEU A 169 7.32 17.27 -6.91
CA LEU A 169 7.95 16.60 -8.06
C LEU A 169 9.25 15.88 -7.65
N ARG A 170 10.04 16.50 -6.77
CA ARG A 170 11.27 15.89 -6.25
C ARG A 170 11.01 14.70 -5.34
N ARG A 171 9.96 14.74 -4.52
CA ARG A 171 9.51 13.59 -3.72
C ARG A 171 8.97 12.46 -4.62
N ALA A 172 8.28 12.79 -5.71
CA ALA A 172 7.83 11.81 -6.70
C ALA A 172 9.03 11.13 -7.39
N MET A 173 10.09 11.87 -7.70
CA MET A 173 11.33 11.29 -8.23
C MET A 173 12.06 10.43 -7.21
N LEU A 174 12.14 10.88 -5.95
CA LEU A 174 12.74 10.08 -4.88
C LEU A 174 11.99 8.76 -4.65
N LEU A 175 10.66 8.77 -4.80
CA LEU A 175 9.81 7.58 -4.81
C LEU A 175 10.13 6.66 -6.01
N HIS A 176 10.31 7.24 -7.20
CA HIS A 176 10.70 6.51 -8.43
C HIS A 176 12.01 5.74 -8.25
N LEU A 177 12.98 6.34 -7.56
CA LEU A 177 14.34 5.81 -7.39
C LEU A 177 14.49 4.75 -6.29
N ARG A 178 13.40 4.31 -5.62
CA ARG A 178 13.52 3.29 -4.57
C ARG A 178 13.89 1.92 -5.12
N GLU A 179 14.60 1.15 -4.31
CA GLU A 179 15.10 -0.20 -4.63
C GLU A 179 14.00 -1.19 -5.02
N GLU A 180 12.86 -1.18 -4.32
CA GLU A 180 11.72 -2.05 -4.63
C GLU A 180 11.03 -1.72 -5.96
N TRP A 181 11.37 -0.59 -6.57
CA TRP A 181 10.94 -0.21 -7.91
C TRP A 181 12.06 -0.39 -8.95
N GLY A 182 13.21 -0.96 -8.61
CA GLY A 182 14.35 -1.15 -9.51
C GLY A 182 15.38 -0.02 -9.46
N GLY A 183 15.23 0.95 -8.55
CA GLY A 183 16.24 1.94 -8.27
C GLY A 183 17.30 1.45 -7.27
N SER A 184 17.95 2.36 -6.56
CA SER A 184 19.00 2.05 -5.59
C SER A 184 19.21 3.18 -4.57
N GLU A 185 19.71 2.85 -3.38
CA GLU A 185 20.18 3.86 -2.42
C GLU A 185 21.17 4.85 -3.05
N ALA A 186 22.07 4.38 -3.91
CA ALA A 186 23.05 5.22 -4.59
C ALA A 186 22.38 6.28 -5.47
N GLN A 187 21.37 5.89 -6.25
CA GLN A 187 20.58 6.82 -7.07
C GLN A 187 19.84 7.83 -6.21
N MET A 188 19.15 7.37 -5.17
CA MET A 188 18.42 8.25 -4.27
C MET A 188 19.36 9.26 -3.59
N LEU A 189 20.51 8.81 -3.10
CA LEU A 189 21.52 9.65 -2.46
C LEU A 189 22.10 10.68 -3.43
N ALA A 190 22.48 10.25 -4.63
CA ALA A 190 22.99 11.14 -5.68
C ALA A 190 21.94 12.20 -6.03
N PHE A 191 20.68 11.81 -6.20
CA PHE A 191 19.57 12.71 -6.47
C PHE A 191 19.41 13.77 -5.39
N VAL A 192 19.31 13.38 -4.11
CA VAL A 192 19.10 14.33 -3.00
C VAL A 192 20.27 15.31 -2.87
N ARG A 193 21.52 14.85 -3.03
CA ARG A 193 22.70 15.73 -3.03
C ARG A 193 22.64 16.76 -4.14
N GLN A 194 22.29 16.35 -5.36
CA GLN A 194 22.14 17.30 -6.47
C GLN A 194 21.02 18.32 -6.22
N GLN A 195 19.90 17.91 -5.61
CA GLN A 195 18.83 18.86 -5.27
C GLN A 195 19.27 19.87 -4.21
N GLN A 196 20.13 19.46 -3.26
CA GLN A 196 20.75 20.36 -2.29
C GLN A 196 21.74 21.32 -2.98
N ASP A 197 22.64 20.80 -3.82
CA ASP A 197 23.70 21.59 -4.46
C ASP A 197 23.16 22.55 -5.53
N GLY A 198 22.03 22.22 -6.15
CA GLY A 198 21.40 23.05 -7.18
C GLY A 198 20.80 24.36 -6.67
N GLY A 199 20.64 24.53 -5.35
CA GLY A 199 20.19 25.79 -4.74
C GLY A 199 18.75 26.20 -5.07
N GLN A 200 17.96 25.33 -5.69
CA GLN A 200 16.56 25.59 -6.06
C GLN A 200 15.58 25.32 -4.93
N LEU A 201 15.98 24.64 -3.86
CA LEU A 201 15.12 24.39 -2.71
C LEU A 201 15.52 25.28 -1.53
N SER A 202 14.54 25.62 -0.69
CA SER A 202 14.83 26.22 0.62
C SER A 202 15.58 25.21 1.50
N GLU A 203 16.32 25.70 2.50
CA GLU A 203 17.01 24.81 3.46
C GLU A 203 16.02 23.85 4.14
N GLY A 204 14.83 24.34 4.49
CA GLY A 204 13.77 23.51 5.07
C GLY A 204 13.27 22.41 4.11
N ASP A 205 13.17 22.69 2.82
CA ASP A 205 12.75 21.69 1.83
C ASP A 205 13.85 20.69 1.50
N VAL A 206 15.13 21.11 1.53
CA VAL A 206 16.28 20.19 1.47
C VAL A 206 16.26 19.24 2.68
N GLN A 207 16.04 19.76 3.90
CA GLN A 207 15.92 18.92 5.10
C GLN A 207 14.75 17.94 5.00
N ARG A 208 13.58 18.38 4.47
CA ARG A 208 12.44 17.49 4.22
C ARG A 208 12.77 16.39 3.22
N LEU A 209 13.51 16.71 2.15
CA LEU A 209 13.90 15.73 1.13
C LEU A 209 14.90 14.70 1.68
N TRP A 210 15.84 15.12 2.53
CA TRP A 210 16.73 14.20 3.26
C TRP A 210 15.97 13.31 4.24
N ALA A 211 15.02 13.87 4.99
CA ALA A 211 14.21 13.11 5.92
C ALA A 211 13.38 12.04 5.18
N GLU A 212 12.81 12.39 4.02
CA GLU A 212 12.11 11.45 3.13
C GLU A 212 13.05 10.35 2.63
N PHE A 213 14.27 10.68 2.20
CA PHE A 213 15.26 9.68 1.79
C PHE A 213 15.51 8.65 2.90
N HIS A 214 15.78 9.11 4.12
CA HIS A 214 16.01 8.23 5.26
C HIS A 214 14.77 7.41 5.63
N ALA A 215 13.57 7.99 5.57
CA ALA A 215 12.32 7.28 5.81
C ALA A 215 12.10 6.15 4.78
N ARG A 216 12.37 6.41 3.49
CA ARG A 216 12.28 5.38 2.43
C ARG A 216 13.33 4.29 2.61
N MET A 217 14.57 4.62 2.99
CA MET A 217 15.59 3.61 3.30
C MET A 217 15.20 2.77 4.53
N SER A 218 14.57 3.36 5.55
CA SER A 218 14.03 2.63 6.69
C SER A 218 12.95 1.64 6.26
N HIS A 219 11.99 2.11 5.46
CA HIS A 219 10.93 1.26 4.92
C HIS A 219 11.50 0.11 4.10
N HIS A 220 12.48 0.38 3.23
CA HIS A 220 13.11 -0.67 2.43
C HIS A 220 13.75 -1.74 3.33
N ALA A 221 14.60 -1.30 4.26
CA ALA A 221 15.30 -2.17 5.19
C ALA A 221 14.34 -3.05 6.01
N MET A 222 13.23 -2.47 6.49
CA MET A 222 12.22 -3.16 7.28
C MET A 222 11.36 -4.12 6.45
N SER A 223 10.79 -3.64 5.33
CA SER A 223 9.75 -4.34 4.60
C SER A 223 10.31 -5.36 3.61
N PHE A 224 11.48 -5.11 3.03
CA PHE A 224 12.05 -5.94 1.96
C PHE A 224 13.34 -6.64 2.39
N ALA A 225 14.33 -5.91 2.89
CA ALA A 225 15.62 -6.51 3.28
C ALA A 225 15.57 -7.27 4.61
N LYS A 226 14.55 -7.02 5.44
CA LYS A 226 14.40 -7.54 6.82
C LYS A 226 15.59 -7.21 7.73
N ASP A 227 16.27 -6.10 7.45
CA ASP A 227 17.34 -5.52 8.27
C ASP A 227 16.73 -4.49 9.24
N TYR A 228 16.24 -5.00 10.37
CA TYR A 228 15.53 -4.18 11.36
C TYR A 228 16.45 -3.20 12.11
N VAL A 229 17.75 -3.51 12.24
CA VAL A 229 18.72 -2.61 12.88
C VAL A 229 18.89 -1.38 12.01
N ARG A 230 19.20 -1.58 10.73
CA ARG A 230 19.34 -0.49 9.77
C ARG A 230 18.03 0.28 9.58
N ALA A 231 16.88 -0.39 9.65
CA ALA A 231 15.59 0.27 9.58
C ALA A 231 15.40 1.29 10.72
N VAL A 232 15.73 0.91 11.97
CA VAL A 232 15.66 1.80 13.13
C VAL A 232 16.66 2.95 13.00
N GLU A 233 17.90 2.68 12.58
CA GLU A 233 18.92 3.72 12.38
C GLU A 233 18.49 4.77 11.36
N ARG A 234 17.99 4.32 10.19
CA ARG A 234 17.51 5.23 9.15
C ARG A 234 16.25 5.98 9.57
N ALA A 235 15.33 5.35 10.29
CA ALA A 235 14.16 6.05 10.82
C ALA A 235 14.54 7.11 11.86
N GLN A 236 15.55 6.85 12.69
CA GLN A 236 16.03 7.82 13.67
C GLN A 236 16.61 9.07 12.98
N LEU A 237 17.40 8.88 11.92
CA LEU A 237 17.90 10.00 11.11
C LEU A 237 16.76 10.82 10.50
N ALA A 238 15.72 10.17 9.96
CA ALA A 238 14.54 10.85 9.43
C ALA A 238 13.81 11.65 10.52
N ALA A 239 13.56 11.05 11.69
CA ALA A 239 12.88 11.69 12.82
C ALA A 239 13.66 12.87 13.41
N ASN A 240 15.00 12.81 13.38
CA ASN A 240 15.86 13.90 13.84
C ASN A 240 15.82 15.10 12.88
N LEU A 241 15.71 14.86 11.57
CA LEU A 241 15.58 15.92 10.56
C LEU A 241 14.18 16.53 10.56
N ARG A 242 13.15 15.72 10.84
CA ARG A 242 11.76 16.17 10.89
C ARG A 242 10.96 15.30 11.85
N GLY A 243 10.46 15.91 12.93
CA GLY A 243 9.73 15.20 13.99
C GLY A 243 8.50 14.41 13.52
N LEU A 244 7.88 14.80 12.40
CA LEU A 244 6.78 14.03 11.81
C LEU A 244 7.19 12.63 11.33
N HIS A 245 8.47 12.40 11.01
CA HIS A 245 8.98 11.06 10.66
C HIS A 245 9.29 10.17 11.86
N ALA A 246 8.99 10.62 13.09
CA ALA A 246 9.06 9.76 14.27
C ALA A 246 7.98 8.64 14.24
N ASP A 247 6.98 8.73 13.36
CA ASP A 247 6.05 7.65 13.06
C ASP A 247 6.75 6.43 12.44
N GLN A 248 7.62 6.64 11.45
CA GLN A 248 8.44 5.61 10.83
C GLN A 248 9.43 5.01 11.83
N LEU A 249 9.95 5.83 12.77
CA LEU A 249 10.77 5.35 13.89
C LEU A 249 9.98 4.45 14.82
N PHE A 250 8.78 4.87 15.21
CA PHE A 250 7.88 4.07 16.02
C PHE A 250 7.52 2.73 15.35
N THR A 251 7.19 2.75 14.05
CA THR A 251 6.93 1.55 13.26
C THR A 251 8.16 0.64 13.20
N ALA A 252 9.33 1.16 12.85
CA ALA A 252 10.56 0.38 12.77
C ALA A 252 10.93 -0.26 14.11
N MET A 253 10.83 0.49 15.22
CA MET A 253 11.08 -0.01 16.57
C MET A 253 10.06 -1.09 16.99
N THR A 254 8.81 -0.96 16.56
CA THR A 254 7.76 -1.96 16.82
C THR A 254 8.04 -3.26 16.10
N VAL A 255 8.35 -3.20 14.80
CA VAL A 255 8.69 -4.39 14.01
C VAL A 255 10.00 -5.04 14.51
N ALA A 256 10.97 -4.24 14.95
CA ALA A 256 12.23 -4.71 15.52
C ALA A 256 12.09 -5.28 16.95
N GLY A 257 10.90 -5.23 17.57
CA GLY A 257 10.68 -5.73 18.93
C GLY A 257 11.43 -4.95 20.02
N ARG A 258 11.64 -3.63 19.83
CA ARG A 258 12.34 -2.78 20.82
C ARG A 258 11.52 -2.61 22.10
N ALA A 259 12.19 -2.17 23.17
CA ALA A 259 11.55 -1.99 24.47
C ALA A 259 10.36 -1.03 24.38
N THR A 260 9.30 -1.29 25.15
CA THR A 260 8.09 -0.45 25.17
C THR A 260 8.39 1.01 25.49
N ALA A 261 9.39 1.29 26.33
CA ALA A 261 9.81 2.66 26.63
C ALA A 261 10.37 3.40 25.41
N GLU A 262 11.19 2.73 24.58
CA GLU A 262 11.72 3.31 23.34
C GLU A 262 10.60 3.59 22.33
N ARG A 263 9.71 2.61 22.14
CA ARG A 263 8.54 2.73 21.25
C ARG A 263 7.61 3.87 21.71
N ARG A 264 7.34 3.97 23.01
CA ARG A 264 6.55 5.05 23.59
C ARG A 264 7.19 6.41 23.32
N ALA A 265 8.49 6.56 23.53
CA ALA A 265 9.19 7.82 23.31
C ALA A 265 9.13 8.27 21.84
N ALA A 266 9.33 7.34 20.89
CA ALA A 266 9.19 7.65 19.46
C ALA A 266 7.75 8.09 19.11
N LEU A 267 6.73 7.40 19.64
CA LEU A 267 5.34 7.77 19.43
C LEU A 267 4.99 9.13 20.06
N GLU A 268 5.50 9.43 21.25
CA GLU A 268 5.30 10.74 21.91
C GLU A 268 5.95 11.88 21.12
N GLN A 269 7.15 11.66 20.58
CA GLN A 269 7.82 12.61 19.68
C GLN A 269 6.96 12.88 18.44
N TYR A 270 6.47 11.82 17.79
CA TYR A 270 5.59 11.94 16.63
C TYR A 270 4.30 12.69 16.94
N LEU A 271 3.58 12.28 17.99
CA LEU A 271 2.30 12.90 18.37
C LEU A 271 2.48 14.39 18.68
N THR A 272 3.59 14.76 19.32
CA THR A 272 3.90 16.17 19.62
C THR A 272 4.11 16.98 18.33
N ALA A 273 4.82 16.43 17.34
CA ALA A 273 4.99 17.08 16.05
C ALA A 273 3.67 17.16 15.27
N ALA A 274 2.89 16.08 15.26
CA ALA A 274 1.61 16.01 14.55
C ALA A 274 0.54 16.93 15.16
N GLU A 275 0.54 17.12 16.49
CA GLU A 275 -0.37 18.05 17.15
C GLU A 275 -0.12 19.51 16.75
N GLN A 276 1.10 19.85 16.36
CA GLN A 276 1.50 21.20 15.93
C GLN A 276 1.27 21.45 14.43
N ASP A 277 1.15 20.40 13.62
CA ASP A 277 0.87 20.50 12.19
C ASP A 277 -0.63 20.23 11.92
N PRO A 278 -1.43 21.22 11.49
CA PRO A 278 -2.85 21.03 11.25
C PRO A 278 -3.17 20.03 10.12
N HIS A 279 -2.18 19.70 9.28
CA HIS A 279 -2.31 18.74 8.18
C HIS A 279 -1.70 17.36 8.50
N ALA A 280 -1.09 17.18 9.67
CA ALA A 280 -0.58 15.88 10.06
C ALA A 280 -1.72 14.97 10.52
N GLY A 281 -1.79 13.80 9.89
CA GLY A 281 -2.60 12.66 10.31
C GLY A 281 -1.71 11.48 10.68
N ILE A 282 -2.32 10.44 11.26
CA ILE A 282 -1.62 9.20 11.62
C ILE A 282 -1.54 8.30 10.40
N GLU A 283 -0.32 8.08 9.90
CA GLU A 283 -0.08 7.19 8.78
C GLU A 283 -0.48 5.74 9.12
N GLY A 284 -1.00 5.00 8.12
CA GLY A 284 -1.53 3.65 8.31
C GLY A 284 -0.55 2.68 8.99
N ASN A 285 0.74 2.73 8.64
CA ASN A 285 1.76 1.88 9.26
C ASN A 285 1.97 2.17 10.76
N ALA A 286 1.92 3.44 11.15
CA ALA A 286 2.04 3.85 12.55
C ALA A 286 0.81 3.44 13.34
N LEU A 287 -0.39 3.63 12.77
CA LEU A 287 -1.64 3.17 13.40
C LEU A 287 -1.66 1.64 13.60
N VAL A 288 -1.30 0.88 12.57
CA VAL A 288 -1.23 -0.59 12.66
C VAL A 288 -0.20 -1.00 13.71
N SER A 289 0.96 -0.36 13.74
CA SER A 289 2.00 -0.59 14.77
C SER A 289 1.48 -0.29 16.17
N PHE A 290 0.69 0.79 16.33
CA PHE A 290 0.07 1.16 17.60
C PHE A 290 -0.92 0.11 18.09
N ILE A 291 -1.76 -0.43 17.19
CA ILE A 291 -2.70 -1.50 17.51
C ILE A 291 -1.96 -2.78 17.94
N TYR A 292 -0.88 -3.17 17.24
CA TYR A 292 -0.08 -4.34 17.60
C TYR A 292 0.72 -4.16 18.90
N ALA A 293 1.17 -2.93 19.17
CA ALA A 293 1.94 -2.57 20.35
C ALA A 293 1.07 -1.98 21.48
N TRP A 294 -0.23 -2.23 21.46
CA TRP A 294 -1.20 -1.57 22.34
C TRP A 294 -0.83 -1.67 23.83
N GLU A 295 -0.35 -2.84 24.26
CA GLU A 295 0.03 -3.09 25.64
C GLU A 295 1.20 -2.18 26.07
N GLY A 296 0.92 -1.31 27.04
CA GLY A 296 1.85 -0.29 27.53
C GLY A 296 1.80 1.03 26.77
N LEU A 297 0.95 1.19 25.75
CA LEU A 297 0.73 2.43 25.01
C LEU A 297 -0.66 3.04 25.21
N GLU A 298 -1.50 2.44 26.07
CA GLU A 298 -2.91 2.81 26.27
C GLU A 298 -3.08 4.25 26.73
N ALA A 299 -2.09 4.77 27.48
CA ALA A 299 -2.08 6.17 27.94
C ALA A 299 -2.02 7.19 26.78
N LEU A 300 -1.55 6.78 25.60
CA LEU A 300 -1.45 7.63 24.41
C LEU A 300 -2.68 7.54 23.51
N THR A 301 -3.60 6.59 23.74
CA THR A 301 -4.80 6.41 22.92
C THR A 301 -5.65 7.67 22.78
N PRO A 302 -5.87 8.51 23.81
CA PRO A 302 -6.64 9.74 23.63
C PRO A 302 -6.01 10.71 22.62
N ARG A 303 -4.68 10.82 22.59
CA ARG A 303 -3.95 11.67 21.63
C ARG A 303 -4.06 11.11 20.20
N VAL A 304 -3.86 9.80 20.06
CA VAL A 304 -4.03 9.09 18.78
C VAL A 304 -5.46 9.28 18.25
N GLY A 305 -6.47 9.06 19.09
CA GLY A 305 -7.88 9.23 18.74
C GLY A 305 -8.25 10.66 18.38
N ALA A 306 -7.66 11.68 19.04
CA ALA A 306 -7.91 13.08 18.72
C ALA A 306 -7.34 13.48 17.33
N LEU A 307 -6.17 12.95 16.95
CA LEU A 307 -5.62 13.18 15.60
C LEU A 307 -6.48 12.50 14.53
N LEU A 308 -6.87 11.24 14.74
CA LEU A 308 -7.75 10.52 13.80
C LEU A 308 -9.12 11.18 13.67
N LEU A 309 -9.70 11.65 14.78
CA LEU A 309 -10.96 12.40 14.77
C LEU A 309 -10.86 13.65 13.90
N ARG A 310 -9.83 14.47 14.13
CA ARG A 310 -9.60 15.70 13.38
C ARG A 310 -9.49 15.43 11.88
N ALA A 311 -8.74 14.40 11.49
CA ALA A 311 -8.59 14.02 10.09
C ALA A 311 -9.91 13.48 9.51
N ALA A 312 -10.63 12.63 10.24
CA ALA A 312 -11.93 12.10 9.81
C ALA A 312 -12.99 13.20 9.62
N GLU A 313 -12.99 14.23 10.48
CA GLU A 313 -13.84 15.42 10.32
C GLU A 313 -13.53 16.20 9.04
N GLN A 314 -12.27 16.20 8.62
CA GLN A 314 -11.81 16.77 7.35
C GLN A 314 -12.12 15.88 6.14
N GLY A 315 -12.70 14.69 6.34
CA GLY A 315 -13.05 13.75 5.27
C GLY A 315 -11.98 12.71 4.98
N ASP A 316 -10.97 12.55 5.84
CA ASP A 316 -10.00 11.47 5.71
C ASP A 316 -10.65 10.11 6.05
N THR A 317 -10.86 9.30 5.02
CA THR A 317 -11.50 7.98 5.17
C THR A 317 -10.61 6.97 5.89
N GLU A 318 -9.27 7.06 5.77
CA GLU A 318 -8.34 6.17 6.49
C GLU A 318 -8.36 6.48 7.99
N ALA A 319 -8.45 7.76 8.34
CA ALA A 319 -8.58 8.17 9.73
C ALA A 319 -9.90 7.68 10.37
N ALA A 320 -11.00 7.71 9.61
CA ALA A 320 -12.29 7.14 10.05
C ALA A 320 -12.18 5.63 10.30
N VAL A 321 -11.55 4.89 9.39
CA VAL A 321 -11.21 3.46 9.56
C VAL A 321 -10.36 3.27 10.82
N GLY A 322 -9.37 4.14 11.03
CA GLY A 322 -8.50 4.07 12.19
C GLY A 322 -9.23 4.25 13.52
N LEU A 323 -10.18 5.18 13.61
CA LEU A 323 -11.06 5.29 14.79
C LEU A 323 -11.85 4.00 15.04
N GLY A 324 -12.39 3.40 13.97
CA GLY A 324 -13.10 2.13 14.07
C GLY A 324 -12.23 1.00 14.58
N ARG A 325 -10.99 0.89 14.09
CA ARG A 325 -10.02 -0.14 14.53
C ARG A 325 -9.63 0.08 15.97
N LEU A 326 -9.38 1.33 16.39
CA LEU A 326 -9.12 1.65 17.79
C LEU A 326 -10.30 1.25 18.69
N LYS A 327 -11.54 1.48 18.26
CA LYS A 327 -12.73 1.08 19.02
C LYS A 327 -12.84 -0.45 19.14
N LEU A 328 -12.52 -1.17 18.08
CA LEU A 328 -12.58 -2.64 18.04
C LEU A 328 -11.53 -3.28 18.96
N HIS A 329 -10.28 -2.78 18.91
CA HIS A 329 -9.16 -3.35 19.67
C HIS A 329 -9.07 -2.83 21.11
N GLY A 330 -9.57 -1.63 21.37
CA GLY A 330 -9.59 -1.00 22.69
C GLY A 330 -11.00 -0.53 23.07
N PRO A 331 -11.98 -1.43 23.33
CA PRO A 331 -13.36 -1.04 23.58
C PRO A 331 -13.53 -0.16 24.84
N ALA A 332 -12.61 -0.31 25.81
CA ALA A 332 -12.53 0.48 27.03
C ALA A 332 -11.82 1.83 26.84
N ALA A 333 -11.15 2.04 25.71
CA ALA A 333 -10.55 3.33 25.42
C ALA A 333 -11.63 4.39 25.20
N ALA A 334 -11.36 5.59 25.74
CA ALA A 334 -12.19 6.77 25.54
C ALA A 334 -11.98 7.36 24.13
N VAL A 335 -12.27 6.57 23.10
CA VAL A 335 -12.31 7.04 21.70
C VAL A 335 -13.73 7.45 21.33
N PRO A 336 -13.90 8.51 20.51
CA PRO A 336 -15.19 8.91 19.95
C PRO A 336 -15.89 7.73 19.24
N ASP A 337 -17.22 7.76 19.17
CA ASP A 337 -17.98 6.75 18.42
C ASP A 337 -17.66 6.86 16.92
N PRO A 338 -16.96 5.88 16.31
CA PRO A 338 -16.50 5.98 14.92
C PRO A 338 -17.65 5.95 13.90
N LEU A 339 -18.86 5.57 14.31
CA LEU A 339 -19.96 5.23 13.40
C LEU A 339 -20.31 6.33 12.37
N PRO A 340 -20.47 7.63 12.74
CA PRO A 340 -20.82 8.66 11.76
C PRO A 340 -19.77 8.82 10.65
N TRP A 341 -18.49 8.74 11.00
CA TRP A 341 -17.37 8.88 10.06
C TRP A 341 -17.20 7.63 9.20
N LEU A 342 -17.38 6.43 9.77
CA LEU A 342 -17.34 5.19 8.99
C LEU A 342 -18.48 5.11 7.97
N LEU A 343 -19.70 5.53 8.35
CA LEU A 343 -20.83 5.60 7.43
C LEU A 343 -20.53 6.55 6.28
N ARG A 344 -20.03 7.76 6.58
CA ARG A 344 -19.62 8.72 5.56
C ARG A 344 -18.52 8.15 4.65
N ALA A 345 -17.45 7.60 5.23
CA ALA A 345 -16.34 7.02 4.48
C ALA A 345 -16.80 5.89 3.55
N ARG A 346 -17.73 5.03 4.00
CA ARG A 346 -18.35 4.01 3.14
C ARG A 346 -19.11 4.63 1.98
N GLU A 347 -19.97 5.62 2.22
CA GLU A 347 -20.71 6.30 1.14
C GLU A 347 -19.76 7.06 0.19
N GLU A 348 -18.57 7.43 0.66
CA GLU A 348 -17.51 8.00 -0.18
C GLU A 348 -16.75 6.95 -0.99
N GLY A 349 -16.87 5.66 -0.67
CA GLY A 349 -16.30 4.53 -1.41
C GLY A 349 -15.25 3.72 -0.64
N SER A 350 -15.03 3.99 0.65
CA SER A 350 -14.05 3.26 1.46
C SER A 350 -14.52 1.83 1.76
N ARG A 351 -13.93 0.86 1.05
CA ARG A 351 -14.14 -0.58 1.27
C ARG A 351 -13.83 -0.98 2.72
N GLU A 352 -12.70 -0.51 3.26
CA GLU A 352 -12.30 -0.82 4.63
C GLU A 352 -13.29 -0.30 5.67
N ALA A 353 -13.84 0.91 5.48
CA ALA A 353 -14.88 1.42 6.36
C ALA A 353 -16.15 0.56 6.31
N ALA A 354 -16.50 0.08 5.12
CA ALA A 354 -17.64 -0.82 4.93
C ALA A 354 -17.44 -2.17 5.64
N ASP A 355 -16.26 -2.78 5.51
CA ASP A 355 -15.91 -4.01 6.22
C ASP A 355 -15.96 -3.82 7.73
N LEU A 356 -15.38 -2.73 8.22
CA LEU A 356 -15.33 -2.43 9.64
C LEU A 356 -16.70 -2.14 10.24
N LEU A 357 -17.62 -1.54 9.46
CA LEU A 357 -19.02 -1.43 9.85
C LEU A 357 -19.64 -2.82 10.06
N VAL A 358 -19.42 -3.77 9.15
CA VAL A 358 -19.92 -5.14 9.31
C VAL A 358 -19.37 -5.78 10.59
N GLU A 359 -18.07 -5.61 10.87
CA GLU A 359 -17.43 -6.13 12.10
C GLU A 359 -18.02 -5.50 13.37
N LEU A 360 -18.21 -4.18 13.40
CA LEU A 360 -18.86 -3.47 14.51
C LEU A 360 -20.37 -3.74 14.59
N GLY A 361 -20.96 -4.31 13.53
CA GLY A 361 -22.39 -4.59 13.37
C GLY A 361 -22.97 -5.61 14.35
N ALA A 362 -22.15 -6.30 15.15
CA ALA A 362 -22.61 -7.26 16.16
C ALA A 362 -23.61 -6.67 17.17
N LEU A 363 -23.64 -5.35 17.34
CA LEU A 363 -24.56 -4.63 18.23
C LEU A 363 -25.78 -4.02 17.50
N ARG A 364 -25.88 -4.19 16.17
CA ARG A 364 -26.89 -3.56 15.33
C ARG A 364 -27.95 -4.57 14.86
N PRO A 365 -29.19 -4.12 14.54
CA PRO A 365 -30.24 -5.01 14.07
C PRO A 365 -29.82 -5.81 12.81
N PRO A 366 -30.22 -7.09 12.66
CA PRO A 366 -29.79 -7.93 11.54
C PRO A 366 -30.05 -7.36 10.14
N GLY A 367 -31.13 -6.58 9.98
CA GLY A 367 -31.46 -5.92 8.69
C GLY A 367 -30.42 -4.91 8.26
N VAL A 368 -29.89 -4.12 9.21
CA VAL A 368 -28.83 -3.12 8.98
C VAL A 368 -27.52 -3.82 8.63
N VAL A 369 -27.19 -4.90 9.35
CA VAL A 369 -25.97 -5.67 9.07
C VAL A 369 -25.95 -6.21 7.64
N ARG A 370 -27.10 -6.66 7.09
CA ARG A 370 -27.15 -7.10 5.68
C ARG A 370 -26.95 -5.96 4.69
N GLU A 371 -27.45 -4.76 4.98
CA GLU A 371 -27.18 -3.60 4.12
C GLU A 371 -25.68 -3.29 4.08
N ASP A 372 -25.02 -3.30 5.24
CA ASP A 372 -23.58 -3.07 5.32
C ASP A 372 -22.78 -4.14 4.59
N VAL A 373 -23.17 -5.42 4.71
CA VAL A 373 -22.55 -6.54 3.96
C VAL A 373 -22.72 -6.33 2.46
N LEU A 374 -23.90 -5.94 1.99
CA LEU A 374 -24.12 -5.69 0.56
C LEU A 374 -23.27 -4.52 0.07
N LYS A 375 -23.23 -3.40 0.80
CA LYS A 375 -22.42 -2.24 0.46
C LYS A 375 -20.93 -2.55 0.43
N ALA A 376 -20.42 -3.30 1.42
CA ALA A 376 -19.03 -3.76 1.43
C ALA A 376 -18.73 -4.68 0.24
N ALA A 377 -19.64 -5.59 -0.11
CA ALA A 377 -19.52 -6.44 -1.30
C ALA A 377 -19.55 -5.63 -2.60
N ASP A 378 -20.31 -4.55 -2.66
CA ASP A 378 -20.35 -3.65 -3.81
C ASP A 378 -19.08 -2.80 -3.96
N LEU A 379 -18.44 -2.47 -2.83
CA LEU A 379 -17.11 -1.86 -2.76
C LEU A 379 -15.95 -2.86 -2.92
N GLY A 380 -16.24 -4.11 -3.30
CA GLY A 380 -15.21 -5.10 -3.64
C GLY A 380 -14.59 -5.84 -2.46
N SER A 381 -15.22 -5.83 -1.28
CA SER A 381 -14.78 -6.67 -0.16
C SER A 381 -14.82 -8.15 -0.55
N PRO A 382 -13.70 -8.90 -0.42
CA PRO A 382 -13.63 -10.31 -0.82
C PRO A 382 -14.59 -11.18 -0.01
N ASP A 383 -14.57 -11.02 1.31
CA ASP A 383 -15.33 -11.86 2.23
C ASP A 383 -16.80 -11.50 2.23
N MET A 384 -17.16 -10.21 2.11
CA MET A 384 -18.55 -9.81 2.00
C MET A 384 -19.14 -10.21 0.65
N SER A 385 -18.38 -10.12 -0.44
CA SER A 385 -18.81 -10.66 -1.75
C SER A 385 -19.06 -12.16 -1.70
N TRP A 386 -18.15 -12.92 -1.07
CA TRP A 386 -18.34 -14.36 -0.87
C TRP A 386 -19.59 -14.67 -0.04
N ARG A 387 -19.84 -13.86 0.99
CA ARG A 387 -21.03 -13.98 1.83
C ARG A 387 -22.32 -13.70 1.06
N VAL A 388 -22.38 -12.63 0.27
CA VAL A 388 -23.53 -12.33 -0.60
C VAL A 388 -23.76 -13.47 -1.58
N TYR A 389 -22.70 -14.04 -2.17
CA TYR A 389 -22.84 -15.21 -3.04
C TYR A 389 -23.39 -16.45 -2.31
N GLY A 390 -22.89 -16.75 -1.11
CA GLY A 390 -23.30 -17.90 -0.31
C GLY A 390 -24.74 -17.79 0.24
N GLU A 391 -25.16 -16.58 0.60
CA GLU A 391 -26.49 -16.25 1.14
C GLU A 391 -27.41 -15.58 0.11
N PHE A 392 -27.13 -15.76 -1.19
CA PHE A 392 -27.73 -14.94 -2.26
C PHE A 392 -29.25 -14.88 -2.26
N ALA A 393 -29.93 -15.98 -1.91
CA ALA A 393 -31.40 -15.99 -1.84
C ALA A 393 -31.97 -14.97 -0.83
N ALA A 394 -31.30 -14.78 0.31
CA ALA A 394 -31.72 -13.80 1.33
C ALA A 394 -31.45 -12.37 0.87
N PHE A 395 -30.29 -12.12 0.25
CA PHE A 395 -29.94 -10.81 -0.30
C PHE A 395 -30.86 -10.43 -1.46
N ARG A 396 -31.14 -11.36 -2.38
CA ARG A 396 -32.12 -11.18 -3.45
C ARG A 396 -33.49 -10.81 -2.90
N GLN A 397 -33.98 -11.54 -1.89
CA GLN A 397 -35.29 -11.26 -1.32
C GLN A 397 -35.35 -9.87 -0.65
N GLN A 398 -34.28 -9.46 0.02
CA GLN A 398 -34.26 -8.19 0.77
C GLN A 398 -34.00 -6.96 -0.11
N PHE A 399 -33.16 -7.09 -1.15
CA PHE A 399 -32.67 -5.98 -1.96
C PHE A 399 -33.04 -6.07 -3.44
N ASP A 400 -33.94 -6.99 -3.81
CA ASP A 400 -34.42 -7.21 -5.19
C ASP A 400 -33.31 -7.44 -6.22
N LEU A 401 -32.30 -8.24 -5.84
CA LEU A 401 -31.15 -8.52 -6.73
C LEU A 401 -31.53 -9.49 -7.85
N GLU A 402 -31.14 -9.17 -9.08
CA GLU A 402 -31.32 -10.08 -10.23
C GLU A 402 -30.52 -11.38 -10.06
N ASP A 403 -31.03 -12.52 -10.54
CA ASP A 403 -30.37 -13.82 -10.40
C ASP A 403 -28.93 -13.87 -10.94
N ARG A 404 -28.65 -13.09 -11.99
CA ARG A 404 -27.30 -12.98 -12.56
C ARG A 404 -26.30 -12.29 -11.62
N ALA A 405 -26.77 -11.45 -10.69
CA ALA A 405 -25.89 -10.73 -9.75
C ALA A 405 -25.12 -11.70 -8.85
N ARG A 406 -25.62 -12.91 -8.61
CA ARG A 406 -24.88 -13.96 -7.88
C ARG A 406 -23.50 -14.20 -8.48
N TYR A 407 -23.41 -14.31 -9.81
CA TYR A 407 -22.14 -14.58 -10.50
C TYR A 407 -21.18 -13.39 -10.45
N ARG A 408 -21.71 -12.17 -10.42
CA ARG A 408 -20.92 -10.95 -10.19
C ARG A 408 -20.21 -10.99 -8.83
N TYR A 409 -20.92 -11.36 -7.75
CA TYR A 409 -20.30 -11.46 -6.43
C TYR A 409 -19.32 -12.64 -6.29
N LEU A 410 -19.57 -13.76 -7.00
CA LEU A 410 -18.59 -14.85 -7.07
C LEU A 410 -17.28 -14.39 -7.71
N LEU A 411 -17.36 -13.71 -8.86
CA LEU A 411 -16.19 -13.19 -9.56
C LEU A 411 -15.45 -12.16 -8.71
N ARG A 412 -16.16 -11.16 -8.18
CA ARG A 412 -15.59 -10.15 -7.29
C ARG A 412 -14.85 -10.76 -6.11
N ALA A 413 -15.46 -11.74 -5.42
CA ALA A 413 -14.81 -12.41 -4.29
C ALA A 413 -13.53 -13.17 -4.71
N ALA A 414 -13.56 -13.87 -5.84
CA ALA A 414 -12.42 -14.62 -6.34
C ALA A 414 -11.24 -13.71 -6.74
N ASP A 415 -11.53 -12.63 -7.46
CA ASP A 415 -10.54 -11.63 -7.89
C ASP A 415 -9.96 -10.88 -6.69
N ALA A 416 -10.81 -10.47 -5.74
CA ALA A 416 -10.40 -9.76 -4.53
C ALA A 416 -9.64 -10.64 -3.52
N GLY A 417 -9.55 -11.96 -3.74
CA GLY A 417 -8.63 -12.81 -3.01
C GLY A 417 -9.22 -13.91 -2.15
N ASN A 418 -10.54 -14.04 -2.08
CA ASN A 418 -11.17 -15.08 -1.28
C ASN A 418 -10.90 -16.47 -1.90
N ASN A 419 -10.17 -17.33 -1.18
CA ASN A 419 -9.71 -18.62 -1.72
C ASN A 419 -10.84 -19.63 -1.94
N ASP A 420 -11.91 -19.59 -1.13
CA ASP A 420 -13.09 -20.43 -1.33
C ASP A 420 -13.82 -20.02 -2.61
N ALA A 421 -13.97 -18.70 -2.84
CA ALA A 421 -14.54 -18.16 -4.06
C ALA A 421 -13.70 -18.50 -5.30
N ARG A 422 -12.36 -18.38 -5.22
CA ARG A 422 -11.44 -18.81 -6.30
C ARG A 422 -11.62 -20.27 -6.65
N PHE A 423 -11.65 -21.13 -5.62
CA PHE A 423 -11.85 -22.55 -5.81
C PHE A 423 -13.20 -22.84 -6.47
N GLU A 424 -14.28 -22.23 -5.97
CA GLU A 424 -15.63 -22.39 -6.50
C GLU A 424 -15.74 -21.91 -7.95
N LEU A 425 -15.28 -20.69 -8.24
CA LEU A 425 -15.29 -20.13 -9.59
C LEU A 425 -14.53 -21.02 -10.57
N ALA A 426 -13.35 -21.51 -10.17
CA ALA A 426 -12.58 -22.45 -10.99
C ALA A 426 -13.35 -23.75 -11.27
N GLN A 427 -14.10 -24.29 -10.30
CA GLN A 427 -14.93 -25.46 -10.53
C GLN A 427 -16.07 -25.16 -11.53
N GLN A 428 -16.71 -23.99 -11.42
CA GLN A 428 -17.79 -23.55 -12.31
C GLN A 428 -17.30 -23.36 -13.76
N LEU A 429 -16.14 -22.73 -13.93
CA LEU A 429 -15.48 -22.54 -15.22
C LEU A 429 -15.13 -23.90 -15.87
N ARG A 430 -14.52 -24.82 -15.12
CA ARG A 430 -14.18 -26.18 -15.61
C ARG A 430 -15.40 -27.03 -15.94
N ALA A 431 -16.53 -26.76 -15.29
CA ALA A 431 -17.79 -27.41 -15.60
C ALA A 431 -18.46 -26.78 -16.84
N GLY A 432 -18.01 -25.62 -17.32
CA GLY A 432 -18.66 -24.86 -18.38
C GLY A 432 -20.04 -24.37 -17.98
N PHE A 433 -20.20 -24.00 -16.70
CA PHE A 433 -21.42 -23.37 -16.19
C PHE A 433 -21.35 -21.85 -16.20
N VAL A 434 -20.15 -21.32 -16.30
CA VAL A 434 -19.88 -19.90 -16.47
C VAL A 434 -18.73 -19.70 -17.44
N GLU A 435 -18.72 -18.54 -18.08
CA GLU A 435 -17.60 -18.05 -18.87
C GLU A 435 -17.29 -16.60 -18.47
N VAL A 436 -16.02 -16.22 -18.48
CA VAL A 436 -15.59 -14.83 -18.33
C VAL A 436 -15.56 -14.23 -19.73
N GLY A 437 -16.44 -13.27 -20.01
CA GLY A 437 -16.38 -12.56 -21.30
C GLY A 437 -15.18 -11.62 -21.38
N GLU A 438 -14.92 -11.09 -22.58
CA GLU A 438 -13.85 -10.12 -22.82
C GLU A 438 -13.99 -8.85 -21.97
N ASP A 439 -15.23 -8.50 -21.61
CA ASP A 439 -15.60 -7.42 -20.70
C ASP A 439 -15.40 -7.75 -19.21
N SER A 440 -14.79 -8.91 -18.90
CA SER A 440 -14.64 -9.42 -17.53
C SER A 440 -15.96 -9.65 -16.81
N VAL A 441 -17.08 -9.82 -17.52
CA VAL A 441 -18.37 -10.17 -16.92
C VAL A 441 -18.56 -11.69 -16.95
N LEU A 442 -18.84 -12.25 -15.78
CA LEU A 442 -19.14 -13.68 -15.65
C LEU A 442 -20.57 -13.95 -16.15
N ARG A 443 -20.69 -14.72 -17.24
CA ARG A 443 -21.97 -15.10 -17.85
C ARG A 443 -22.32 -16.54 -17.52
N PRO A 444 -23.53 -16.85 -17.03
CA PRO A 444 -23.97 -18.23 -16.90
C PRO A 444 -24.17 -18.84 -18.29
N VAL A 445 -23.50 -19.95 -18.55
CA VAL A 445 -23.60 -20.70 -19.80
C VAL A 445 -23.77 -22.19 -19.49
N ASN A 446 -24.08 -22.99 -20.50
CA ASN A 446 -24.12 -24.45 -20.36
C ASN A 446 -23.45 -25.12 -21.56
N THR A 447 -22.24 -24.66 -21.87
CA THR A 447 -21.42 -25.09 -23.00
C THR A 447 -20.18 -25.84 -22.50
N PRO A 448 -19.46 -26.58 -23.37
CA PRO A 448 -18.11 -27.00 -23.05
C PRO A 448 -17.23 -25.79 -22.67
N PRO A 449 -16.31 -25.92 -21.70
CA PRO A 449 -15.49 -24.79 -21.25
C PRO A 449 -14.57 -24.31 -22.38
N LEU A 450 -14.50 -23.00 -22.55
CA LEU A 450 -13.55 -22.35 -23.46
C LEU A 450 -12.12 -22.47 -22.93
N GLN A 451 -11.13 -22.40 -23.83
CA GLN A 451 -9.71 -22.46 -23.45
C GLN A 451 -9.35 -21.36 -22.45
N ASP A 452 -9.82 -20.13 -22.65
CA ASP A 452 -9.55 -19.01 -21.74
C ASP A 452 -10.15 -19.22 -20.35
N SER A 453 -11.36 -19.78 -20.28
CA SER A 453 -12.00 -20.18 -19.02
C SER A 453 -11.20 -21.26 -18.29
N LEU A 454 -10.61 -22.23 -19.01
CA LEU A 454 -9.76 -23.28 -18.43
C LEU A 454 -8.43 -22.71 -17.93
N ASN A 455 -7.79 -21.83 -18.71
CA ASN A 455 -6.57 -21.14 -18.31
C ASN A 455 -6.79 -20.32 -17.04
N TYR A 456 -7.88 -19.54 -17.00
CA TYR A 456 -8.23 -18.75 -15.83
C TYR A 456 -8.61 -19.62 -14.63
N ALA A 457 -9.32 -20.73 -14.83
CA ALA A 457 -9.61 -21.68 -13.76
C ALA A 457 -8.33 -22.31 -13.17
N LYS A 458 -7.35 -22.68 -14.01
CA LYS A 458 -6.03 -23.18 -13.57
C LYS A 458 -5.33 -22.13 -12.71
N HIS A 459 -5.29 -20.89 -13.19
CA HIS A 459 -4.71 -19.75 -12.47
C HIS A 459 -5.36 -19.55 -11.07
N LEU A 460 -6.69 -19.53 -10.99
CA LEU A 460 -7.42 -19.39 -9.72
C LEU A 460 -7.09 -20.51 -8.72
N LEU A 461 -6.95 -21.75 -9.21
CA LEU A 461 -6.59 -22.90 -8.38
C LEU A 461 -5.14 -22.81 -7.89
N GLU A 462 -4.20 -22.43 -8.74
CA GLU A 462 -2.78 -22.25 -8.37
C GLU A 462 -2.64 -21.19 -7.28
N ARG A 463 -3.36 -20.07 -7.42
CA ARG A 463 -3.44 -19.00 -6.42
C ARG A 463 -3.99 -19.50 -5.09
N ALA A 464 -5.16 -20.15 -5.11
CA ALA A 464 -5.77 -20.67 -3.90
C ALA A 464 -4.87 -21.73 -3.22
N ALA A 465 -4.25 -22.62 -4.00
CA ALA A 465 -3.33 -23.64 -3.49
C ALA A 465 -2.05 -23.02 -2.90
N GLY A 466 -1.50 -21.98 -3.53
CA GLY A 466 -0.35 -21.22 -3.02
C GLY A 466 -0.62 -20.55 -1.67
N SER A 467 -1.89 -20.19 -1.41
CA SER A 467 -2.36 -19.70 -0.11
C SER A 467 -2.80 -20.82 0.87
N GLY A 468 -2.50 -22.09 0.56
CA GLY A 468 -2.78 -23.23 1.45
C GLY A 468 -4.19 -23.83 1.34
N HIS A 469 -4.99 -23.45 0.34
CA HIS A 469 -6.34 -24.01 0.17
C HIS A 469 -6.29 -25.48 -0.29
N THR A 470 -6.61 -26.40 0.62
CA THR A 470 -6.44 -27.86 0.41
C THR A 470 -7.27 -28.44 -0.74
N GLY A 471 -8.46 -27.91 -1.03
CA GLY A 471 -9.30 -28.36 -2.14
C GLY A 471 -8.63 -28.12 -3.49
N ALA A 472 -8.20 -26.88 -3.74
CA ALA A 472 -7.41 -26.49 -4.90
C ALA A 472 -6.14 -27.32 -5.06
N GLN A 473 -5.35 -27.52 -4.00
CA GLN A 473 -4.14 -28.35 -4.05
C GLN A 473 -4.45 -29.79 -4.48
N LYS A 474 -5.51 -30.40 -3.94
CA LYS A 474 -5.95 -31.75 -4.34
C LYS A 474 -6.39 -31.81 -5.79
N VAL A 475 -7.05 -30.77 -6.30
CA VAL A 475 -7.47 -30.70 -7.71
C VAL A 475 -6.26 -30.60 -8.61
N LEU A 476 -5.32 -29.70 -8.34
CA LEU A 476 -4.10 -29.52 -9.13
C LEU A 476 -3.24 -30.79 -9.15
N ASN A 477 -3.01 -31.42 -7.98
CA ASN A 477 -2.21 -32.64 -7.89
C ASN A 477 -2.80 -33.84 -8.65
N ARG A 478 -4.10 -33.82 -8.95
CA ARG A 478 -4.80 -34.89 -9.68
C ARG A 478 -5.03 -34.57 -11.15
N ALA A 479 -5.00 -33.28 -11.51
CA ALA A 479 -5.23 -32.82 -12.88
C ALA A 479 -4.04 -33.19 -13.76
N ARG A 480 -4.33 -33.52 -15.01
CA ARG A 480 -3.34 -33.70 -16.09
C ARG A 480 -3.39 -32.49 -17.02
N GLU A 481 -2.37 -32.27 -17.85
CA GLU A 481 -2.38 -31.13 -18.78
C GLU A 481 -3.58 -31.12 -19.73
N GLN A 482 -4.00 -32.30 -20.22
CA GLN A 482 -5.22 -32.48 -21.01
C GLN A 482 -6.52 -32.02 -20.31
N ASP A 483 -6.54 -31.87 -18.98
CA ASP A 483 -7.71 -31.37 -18.25
C ASP A 483 -7.84 -29.83 -18.34
N TRP A 484 -6.84 -29.17 -18.93
CA TRP A 484 -6.76 -27.72 -19.13
C TRP A 484 -6.81 -27.32 -20.61
N GLU A 485 -7.02 -28.27 -21.52
CA GLU A 485 -7.08 -28.03 -22.96
C GLU A 485 -8.52 -28.01 -23.49
N ALA A 486 -8.73 -27.33 -24.61
CA ALA A 486 -10.01 -27.29 -25.30
C ALA A 486 -10.50 -28.71 -25.62
N GLY A 487 -11.73 -29.02 -25.23
CA GLY A 487 -12.28 -30.39 -25.32
C GLY A 487 -12.12 -31.23 -24.05
N ALA A 488 -11.53 -30.67 -22.97
CA ALA A 488 -11.50 -31.31 -21.67
C ALA A 488 -12.89 -31.79 -21.21
N ARG A 489 -12.93 -32.96 -20.57
CA ARG A 489 -14.18 -33.53 -20.07
C ARG A 489 -14.79 -32.61 -19.03
N ARG A 490 -16.04 -32.17 -19.27
CA ARG A 490 -16.80 -31.34 -18.32
C ARG A 490 -16.79 -31.96 -16.92
N LEU A 491 -16.39 -31.15 -15.94
CA LEU A 491 -16.46 -31.52 -14.55
C LEU A 491 -17.92 -31.65 -14.12
N ARG A 492 -18.31 -32.81 -13.59
CA ARG A 492 -19.64 -33.00 -13.00
C ARG A 492 -19.65 -32.45 -11.59
N LEU A 493 -20.18 -31.23 -11.41
CA LEU A 493 -20.42 -30.69 -10.08
C LEU A 493 -21.63 -31.40 -9.47
N ARG A 494 -21.51 -31.80 -8.21
CA ARG A 494 -22.69 -32.13 -7.42
C ARG A 494 -23.45 -30.83 -7.15
N PRO A 495 -24.79 -30.84 -7.12
CA PRO A 495 -25.55 -29.67 -6.69
C PRO A 495 -24.96 -29.19 -5.37
N GLN A 496 -24.46 -27.96 -5.34
CA GLN A 496 -23.89 -27.41 -4.13
C GLN A 496 -24.98 -27.40 -3.05
N ARG A 497 -24.73 -28.08 -1.93
CA ARG A 497 -25.44 -27.76 -0.70
C ARG A 497 -25.05 -26.34 -0.31
N ALA A 498 -26.03 -25.53 0.10
CA ALA A 498 -25.79 -24.17 0.59
C ALA A 498 -24.58 -24.19 1.55
N VAL A 499 -23.56 -23.40 1.23
CA VAL A 499 -22.37 -23.27 2.07
C VAL A 499 -22.84 -22.76 3.42
N ARG A 500 -22.68 -23.55 4.48
CA ARG A 500 -22.93 -23.07 5.85
C ARG A 500 -21.81 -22.12 6.21
N LEU A 501 -22.03 -20.83 5.99
CA LEU A 501 -21.14 -19.79 6.49
C LEU A 501 -21.23 -19.73 8.04
N PRO A 502 -20.14 -19.45 8.74
CA PRO A 502 -20.18 -19.20 10.18
C PRO A 502 -21.19 -18.09 10.48
N GLN A 503 -22.13 -18.33 11.40
CA GLN A 503 -23.01 -17.26 11.86
C GLN A 503 -22.16 -16.24 12.65
N LEU A 504 -22.21 -14.96 12.24
CA LEU A 504 -21.48 -13.85 12.88
C LEU A 504 -21.98 -13.47 14.29
N GLY A 505 -22.93 -14.21 14.85
CA GLY A 505 -23.41 -14.01 16.21
C GLY A 505 -22.59 -14.83 17.21
N GLY A 506 -21.47 -14.29 17.69
CA GLY A 506 -20.77 -14.88 18.84
C GLY A 506 -19.25 -14.95 18.76
N ALA A 507 -18.60 -14.21 17.85
CA ALA A 507 -17.17 -14.01 17.94
C ALA A 507 -16.86 -13.14 19.17
N SER A 508 -16.71 -13.76 20.34
CA SER A 508 -15.63 -13.32 21.19
C SER A 508 -14.39 -13.37 20.31
N VAL A 509 -13.68 -12.25 20.19
CA VAL A 509 -12.36 -12.20 19.62
C VAL A 509 -11.49 -13.10 20.48
N ARG A 510 -11.55 -14.42 20.24
CA ARG A 510 -10.56 -15.36 20.72
C ARG A 510 -9.30 -14.91 20.02
N ARG A 511 -8.43 -14.20 20.74
CA ARG A 511 -6.99 -14.18 20.46
C ARG A 511 -6.66 -15.61 20.02
N GLN A 512 -6.31 -15.76 18.76
CA GLN A 512 -5.67 -16.98 18.31
C GLN A 512 -4.28 -16.93 18.95
N ASP A 513 -4.20 -17.24 20.24
CA ASP A 513 -2.96 -17.56 20.90
C ASP A 513 -2.40 -18.76 20.12
N GLN A 514 -1.41 -18.47 19.29
CA GLN A 514 -0.48 -19.46 18.78
C GLN A 514 0.41 -19.95 19.92
N GLU A 515 -0.19 -20.49 20.98
CA GLU A 515 0.49 -21.43 21.88
C GLU A 515 -0.11 -22.81 21.63
N ARG A 516 0.21 -23.38 20.47
CA ARG A 516 0.24 -24.84 20.37
C ARG A 516 1.53 -25.26 21.06
N PRO A 517 1.51 -25.96 22.22
CA PRO A 517 2.73 -26.54 22.74
C PRO A 517 3.31 -27.48 21.67
N LEU A 518 4.54 -27.22 21.27
CA LEU A 518 5.32 -28.10 20.41
C LEU A 518 5.31 -29.51 21.02
N ARG A 519 4.50 -30.41 20.45
CA ARG A 519 4.62 -31.84 20.70
C ARG A 519 5.86 -32.32 19.98
N VAL A 520 7.01 -32.21 20.65
CA VAL A 520 8.25 -32.87 20.23
C VAL A 520 8.02 -34.38 20.31
N PRO A 521 8.22 -35.14 19.21
CA PRO A 521 8.15 -36.59 19.24
C PRO A 521 9.18 -37.14 20.23
N TRP A 522 8.74 -38.02 21.13
CA TRP A 522 9.54 -38.60 22.23
C TRP A 522 10.84 -39.28 21.79
N PHE A 523 11.00 -39.65 20.51
CA PHE A 523 12.23 -40.23 19.98
C PHE A 523 13.37 -39.22 19.75
N LEU A 524 13.09 -37.91 19.73
CA LEU A 524 14.13 -36.87 19.66
C LEU A 524 14.83 -36.60 21.01
N LEU A 525 14.25 -37.08 22.13
CA LEU A 525 14.90 -37.04 23.45
C LEU A 525 15.94 -38.14 23.66
N ALA A 526 15.98 -39.16 22.79
CA ALA A 526 16.91 -40.29 22.93
C ALA A 526 18.30 -40.06 22.30
N VAL A 527 18.49 -38.98 21.53
CA VAL A 527 19.79 -38.66 20.90
C VAL A 527 20.63 -37.69 21.77
N GLY A 528 20.04 -37.08 22.80
CA GLY A 528 20.71 -36.12 23.68
C GLY A 528 21.53 -36.70 24.85
N VAL A 529 21.48 -38.02 25.09
CA VAL A 529 22.07 -38.63 26.31
C VAL A 529 23.48 -39.21 26.09
N VAL A 530 24.01 -39.21 24.86
CA VAL A 530 25.36 -39.74 24.57
C VAL A 530 26.44 -38.64 24.45
N LEU A 531 26.08 -37.36 24.53
CA LEU A 531 27.03 -36.23 24.39
C LEU A 531 27.30 -35.44 25.68
N VAL A 532 27.06 -36.03 26.86
CA VAL A 532 27.25 -35.34 28.17
C VAL A 532 28.51 -35.77 28.94
N PHE A 533 29.35 -36.67 28.42
CA PHE A 533 30.56 -37.10 29.14
C PHE A 533 31.91 -36.71 28.52
N ARG A 534 31.97 -35.63 27.75
CA ARG A 534 33.26 -35.10 27.28
C ARG A 534 33.26 -33.58 27.07
N ALA A 535 33.33 -32.82 28.17
CA ALA A 535 34.10 -31.58 28.32
C ALA A 535 33.68 -30.82 29.59
N CYS A 536 34.19 -31.25 30.74
CA CYS A 536 34.28 -30.38 31.92
C CYS A 536 35.75 -29.93 32.05
N SER A 537 36.09 -28.83 31.40
CA SER A 537 37.23 -27.97 31.77
C SER A 537 37.11 -26.63 31.07
N HIS A 538 37.28 -25.56 31.86
CA HIS A 538 37.45 -24.15 31.51
C HIS A 538 36.19 -23.24 31.49
N SER A 539 36.03 -22.58 32.64
CA SER A 539 35.91 -21.13 32.82
C SER A 539 35.07 -20.32 31.82
N SER A 540 33.95 -19.84 32.36
CA SER A 540 33.07 -18.77 31.87
C SER A 540 33.81 -17.51 31.39
N ALA A 541 33.53 -17.08 30.16
CA ALA A 541 33.74 -15.71 29.68
C ALA A 541 32.37 -15.02 29.50
N PRO A 542 32.23 -13.72 29.83
CA PRO A 542 30.98 -12.98 29.61
C PRO A 542 30.79 -12.62 28.12
N ALA A 543 29.53 -12.41 27.73
CA ALA A 543 29.11 -12.01 26.40
C ALA A 543 29.76 -10.68 25.94
N PRO A 544 29.99 -10.48 24.63
CA PRO A 544 30.63 -9.27 24.13
C PRO A 544 29.68 -8.07 24.26
N VAL A 545 30.09 -7.12 25.10
CA VAL A 545 29.59 -5.75 25.08
C VAL A 545 30.06 -5.11 23.78
N ALA A 546 29.13 -4.46 23.05
CA ALA A 546 29.46 -3.68 21.87
C ALA A 546 30.54 -2.64 22.23
N ARG A 547 31.73 -2.81 21.66
CA ARG A 547 32.87 -1.92 21.89
C ARG A 547 32.74 -0.74 20.93
N SER A 548 32.77 0.48 21.46
CA SER A 548 32.98 1.66 20.63
C SER A 548 34.33 1.55 19.93
N LEU A 549 34.35 1.86 18.63
CA LEU A 549 35.58 1.96 17.85
C LEU A 549 36.51 2.97 18.53
N THR A 550 37.77 2.59 18.69
CA THR A 550 38.84 3.46 19.19
C THR A 550 39.17 4.54 18.17
N SER A 551 39.78 5.65 18.58
CA SER A 551 40.18 6.73 17.65
C SER A 551 41.14 6.24 16.55
N ALA A 552 41.88 5.16 16.80
CA ALA A 552 42.74 4.51 15.82
C ALA A 552 41.93 3.78 14.72
N GLU A 553 40.78 3.20 15.06
CA GLU A 553 39.91 2.51 14.10
C GLU A 553 39.13 3.50 13.22
N TYR A 554 38.77 4.67 13.76
CA TYR A 554 38.24 5.77 12.95
C TYR A 554 39.26 6.30 11.94
N GLY A 555 40.53 6.41 12.35
CA GLY A 555 41.61 6.84 11.45
C GLY A 555 41.84 5.88 10.27
N VAL A 556 41.65 4.57 10.45
CA VAL A 556 41.76 3.60 9.34
C VAL A 556 40.61 3.77 8.35
N LEU A 557 39.39 4.07 8.82
CA LEU A 557 38.23 4.29 7.96
C LEU A 557 38.34 5.58 7.15
N GLU A 558 38.78 6.70 7.75
CA GLU A 558 39.04 7.94 7.02
C GLU A 558 40.13 7.77 5.95
N ARG A 559 41.21 7.04 6.26
CA ARG A 559 42.29 6.76 5.30
C ARG A 559 41.89 5.78 4.21
N LEU A 560 40.91 4.91 4.47
CA LEU A 560 40.30 4.07 3.43
C LEU A 560 39.47 4.91 2.47
N GLN A 561 38.72 5.88 3.01
CA GLN A 561 37.86 6.77 2.23
C GLN A 561 38.64 7.80 1.41
N SER A 562 39.79 8.27 1.92
CA SER A 562 40.68 9.19 1.18
C SER A 562 41.55 8.49 0.13
N GLY A 563 41.56 7.15 0.10
CA GLY A 563 42.35 6.36 -0.85
C GLY A 563 43.83 6.19 -0.49
N GLU A 564 44.26 6.67 0.69
CA GLU A 564 45.62 6.48 1.21
C GLU A 564 45.94 5.03 1.56
N VAL A 565 44.92 4.25 1.89
CA VAL A 565 45.05 2.85 2.31
C VAL A 565 44.07 2.00 1.51
N LYS A 566 44.54 0.89 0.95
CA LYS A 566 43.69 -0.09 0.25
C LYS A 566 43.57 -1.37 1.08
N SER A 567 42.37 -1.92 1.13
CA SER A 567 42.14 -3.25 1.69
C SER A 567 42.60 -4.32 0.70
N VAL A 568 43.40 -5.26 1.19
CA VAL A 568 43.82 -6.44 0.45
C VAL A 568 43.31 -7.66 1.20
N GLY A 569 42.41 -8.40 0.56
CA GLY A 569 41.84 -9.63 1.12
C GLY A 569 42.76 -10.82 0.91
N HIS A 570 42.93 -11.62 1.97
CA HIS A 570 43.58 -12.93 1.95
C HIS A 570 42.63 -14.00 2.52
N GLU A 571 42.96 -15.28 2.32
CA GLU A 571 42.13 -16.41 2.79
C GLU A 571 41.85 -16.38 4.31
N ASP A 572 42.72 -15.74 5.11
CA ASP A 572 42.61 -15.65 6.56
C ASP A 572 42.17 -14.27 7.10
N GLY A 573 41.76 -13.33 6.23
CA GLY A 573 41.24 -12.02 6.65
C GLY A 573 41.66 -10.84 5.77
N VAL A 574 41.32 -9.62 6.22
CA VAL A 574 41.61 -8.36 5.50
C VAL A 574 42.80 -7.67 6.14
N THR A 575 43.81 -7.35 5.33
CA THR A 575 44.92 -6.48 5.73
C THR A 575 44.85 -5.16 4.98
N PHE A 576 45.34 -4.09 5.59
CA PHE A 576 45.32 -2.75 5.04
C PHE A 576 46.74 -2.34 4.65
N GLN A 577 46.96 -2.02 3.38
CA GLN A 577 48.26 -1.60 2.86
C GLN A 577 48.23 -0.12 2.47
N GLU A 578 49.24 0.63 2.93
CA GLU A 578 49.44 2.02 2.52
C GLU A 578 49.80 2.11 1.04
N VAL A 579 49.12 3.01 0.33
CA VAL A 579 49.41 3.30 -1.07
C VAL A 579 50.61 4.25 -1.12
N ARG A 580 51.82 3.70 -1.32
CA ARG A 580 53.01 4.54 -1.57
C ARG A 580 52.92 5.11 -2.98
N GLU A 581 52.80 6.43 -3.09
CA GLU A 581 53.03 7.14 -4.35
C GLU A 581 54.44 6.81 -4.86
N ARG A 582 54.53 6.29 -6.08
CA ARG A 582 55.82 6.11 -6.75
C ARG A 582 56.40 7.49 -7.01
N GLU A 583 57.59 7.76 -6.48
CA GLU A 583 58.35 8.96 -6.85
C GLU A 583 58.46 9.05 -8.38
N PRO A 584 58.27 10.25 -8.96
CA PRO A 584 58.38 10.44 -10.39
C PRO A 584 59.82 10.12 -10.81
N THR A 585 59.96 9.13 -11.69
CA THR A 585 61.22 8.86 -12.37
C THR A 585 61.54 10.08 -13.23
N GLN A 586 62.62 10.79 -12.89
CA GLN A 586 63.14 11.87 -13.71
C GLN A 586 63.65 11.31 -15.05
N PRO A 587 63.51 12.07 -16.15
CA PRO A 587 63.77 11.61 -17.52
C PRO A 587 65.23 11.27 -17.82
#